data_AF-A0A3E2HBZ5-F1
#
_entry.id   AF-A0A3E2HBZ5-F1
#
_cell.length_a   1.000
_cell.length_b   1.000
_cell.length_c   1.000
_cell.angle_alpha   90.00
_cell.angle_beta   90.00
_cell.angle_gamma   90.00
#
_symmetry.space_group_name_H-M   'P 1'
#
loop_
_entity.id
_entity.type
_entity.pdbx_description
1 polymer ?
#
loop_
_entity_poly.entity_id
_entity_poly.type
_entity_poly.pdbx_seq_one_letter_code
_entity_poly.pdbx_strand_id
1 'polypeptide(L)'
;MSDTITLDIFRGTPEGDLTVEKTTHTLGYGEIYIETTHSGLCGTDLHSLSRGGILGHEGIGIVRQIGPGVSTGVKVGDRVGFGYTHKVCGNCEHCLSGRDQYCTARVDFSRNTDNMGSISSGVVWAANMVFPIPDGYDSADAAPLLCAGSTVFTVLTGPEVKSTDRIGIMGIGGLGHLAIKLAAAMGHEVVVLSTSESKRQEALQFGATEFYVYNSEIVPQDFKPIKHLLLCGNTPSKNFNSIIDLLATNGTIYPLTVSAENIPIRLGRLNGLGACIKGSLTGSRHTTHELLKFVALHKIKPTIMKFPMTAHGIRDAIDTLKSGKMRYRGVLFNNAKREPSRRSTMSDQQEPRDSVIDETPISPVGASRARQNSLEKHLQHRPDPQDLKHRHILLDTNAAPALQSVQLELERQRVTDSLKKGLEHRPERKELIDRNILPDSTVAPAIQGHQRELEKHMRADSLNEKIQHRPKVEDLVKGGVLKEDPTSPVENADALYEERIEEEYAKREGGA
;
A
#
# COMPACT_ATOMS: atom_id res chain seq x y z
N MET A 1 -27.13 -16.66 10.88
CA MET A 1 -26.44 -16.00 12.02
C MET A 1 -26.77 -14.52 11.90
N SER A 2 -26.89 -13.79 13.00
CA SER A 2 -27.07 -12.33 12.91
C SER A 2 -25.84 -11.72 12.22
N ASP A 3 -26.02 -11.04 11.09
CA ASP A 3 -24.93 -10.30 10.41
C ASP A 3 -24.52 -9.04 11.17
N THR A 4 -25.22 -8.75 12.27
CA THR A 4 -24.96 -7.64 13.17
C THR A 4 -24.00 -8.06 14.28
N ILE A 5 -22.91 -7.29 14.42
CA ILE A 5 -21.81 -7.49 15.36
C ILE A 5 -21.71 -6.25 16.25
N THR A 6 -21.79 -6.45 17.58
CA THR A 6 -21.59 -5.38 18.56
C THR A 6 -20.19 -5.47 19.17
N LEU A 7 -19.50 -4.34 19.21
CA LEU A 7 -18.09 -4.23 19.59
C LEU A 7 -17.94 -3.16 20.67
N ASP A 8 -17.17 -3.48 21.70
CA ASP A 8 -16.59 -2.47 22.59
C ASP A 8 -15.40 -1.81 21.88
N ILE A 9 -15.42 -0.48 21.78
CA ILE A 9 -14.35 0.35 21.21
C ILE A 9 -13.85 1.35 22.24
N PHE A 10 -12.58 1.73 22.10
CA PHE A 10 -11.94 2.73 22.95
C PHE A 10 -11.69 4.01 22.16
N ARG A 11 -12.09 5.14 22.73
CA ARG A 11 -12.02 6.46 22.10
C ARG A 11 -11.40 7.47 23.06
N GLY A 12 -10.68 8.45 22.51
CA GLY A 12 -10.32 9.64 23.26
C GLY A 12 -11.50 10.58 23.52
N THR A 13 -11.32 11.52 24.43
CA THR A 13 -12.18 12.71 24.57
C THR A 13 -11.40 13.97 24.19
N PRO A 14 -12.08 15.09 23.89
CA PRO A 14 -11.40 16.38 23.69
C PRO A 14 -10.51 16.81 24.87
N GLU A 15 -10.85 16.37 26.09
CA GLU A 15 -10.06 16.59 27.31
C GLU A 15 -8.83 15.67 27.41
N GLY A 16 -8.68 14.75 26.46
CA GLY A 16 -7.57 13.80 26.40
C GLY A 16 -7.72 12.58 27.31
N ASP A 17 -8.93 12.31 27.82
CA ASP A 17 -9.27 11.09 28.57
C ASP A 17 -9.77 9.98 27.62
N LEU A 18 -10.09 8.81 28.19
CA LEU A 18 -10.49 7.59 27.50
C LEU A 18 -11.94 7.23 27.85
N THR A 19 -12.77 7.00 26.83
CA THR A 19 -14.11 6.41 26.95
C THR A 19 -14.18 5.03 26.31
N VAL A 20 -15.14 4.23 26.78
CA VAL A 20 -15.53 2.95 26.19
C VAL A 20 -16.93 3.11 25.63
N GLU A 21 -17.09 2.81 24.34
CA GLU A 21 -18.36 2.90 23.63
C GLU A 21 -18.72 1.55 23.02
N LYS A 22 -20.01 1.29 22.87
CA LYS A 22 -20.50 0.16 22.08
C LYS A 22 -20.91 0.63 20.71
N THR A 23 -20.33 0.03 19.69
CA THR A 23 -20.73 0.25 18.30
C THR A 23 -21.29 -1.04 17.72
N THR A 24 -22.20 -0.92 16.77
CA THR A 24 -22.84 -2.06 16.11
C THR A 24 -22.68 -1.94 14.61
N HIS A 25 -22.12 -2.98 14.00
CA HIS A 25 -21.81 -3.02 12.57
C HIS A 25 -22.54 -4.19 11.92
N THR A 26 -22.90 -4.02 10.65
CA THR A 26 -23.38 -5.12 9.81
C THR A 26 -22.24 -5.54 8.89
N LEU A 27 -22.00 -6.85 8.79
CA LEU A 27 -20.93 -7.38 7.94
C LEU A 27 -21.28 -7.24 6.46
N GLY A 28 -20.51 -6.43 5.73
CA GLY A 28 -20.74 -6.12 4.32
C GLY A 28 -20.06 -7.05 3.31
N TYR A 29 -20.25 -6.74 2.03
CA TYR A 29 -19.58 -7.44 0.92
C TYR A 29 -18.07 -7.17 0.92
N GLY A 30 -17.27 -8.22 0.81
CA GLY A 30 -15.81 -8.16 0.83
C GLY A 30 -15.22 -7.89 2.21
N GLU A 31 -16.03 -7.96 3.27
CA GLU A 31 -15.63 -7.69 4.64
C GLU A 31 -15.53 -8.96 5.47
N ILE A 32 -14.76 -8.91 6.55
CA ILE A 32 -14.62 -9.96 7.54
C ILE A 32 -14.75 -9.38 8.94
N TYR A 33 -15.23 -10.20 9.87
CA TYR A 33 -15.20 -9.88 11.29
C TYR A 33 -13.97 -10.53 11.92
N ILE A 34 -13.19 -9.71 12.62
CA ILE A 34 -11.98 -10.09 13.33
C ILE A 34 -12.20 -9.86 14.81
N GLU A 35 -12.06 -10.90 15.63
CA GLU A 35 -11.94 -10.75 17.08
C GLU A 35 -10.52 -10.29 17.40
N THR A 36 -10.40 -9.09 17.96
CA THR A 36 -9.09 -8.49 18.27
C THR A 36 -8.49 -9.21 19.47
N THR A 37 -7.26 -9.70 19.32
CA THR A 37 -6.50 -10.33 20.40
C THR A 37 -5.41 -9.41 20.94
N HIS A 38 -4.75 -8.66 20.06
CA HIS A 38 -3.66 -7.75 20.41
C HIS A 38 -3.77 -6.47 19.60
N SER A 39 -3.29 -5.37 20.17
CA SER A 39 -3.06 -4.13 19.44
C SER A 39 -1.81 -3.44 19.93
N GLY A 40 -0.97 -2.97 19.03
CA GLY A 40 0.08 -2.05 19.41
C GLY A 40 -0.48 -0.68 19.82
N LEU A 41 0.30 0.05 20.62
CA LEU A 41 0.08 1.45 20.99
C LEU A 41 1.21 2.31 20.43
N CYS A 42 0.85 3.29 19.60
CA CYS A 42 1.76 4.15 18.86
C CYS A 42 1.55 5.63 19.22
N GLY A 43 2.52 6.48 18.87
CA GLY A 43 2.41 7.93 19.03
C GLY A 43 1.21 8.52 18.27
N THR A 44 0.83 7.92 17.13
CA THR A 44 -0.36 8.30 16.38
C THR A 44 -1.65 8.15 17.20
N ASP A 45 -1.70 7.18 18.13
CA ASP A 45 -2.86 7.02 19.02
C ASP A 45 -2.96 8.17 20.02
N LEU A 46 -1.85 8.78 20.45
CA LEU A 46 -1.88 9.99 21.28
C LEU A 46 -2.46 11.19 20.52
N HIS A 47 -2.13 11.33 19.23
CA HIS A 47 -2.74 12.35 18.38
C HIS A 47 -4.25 12.11 18.22
N SER A 48 -4.66 10.85 18.03
CA SER A 48 -6.08 10.48 17.93
C SER A 48 -6.82 10.74 19.25
N LEU A 49 -6.21 10.38 20.39
CA LEU A 49 -6.75 10.59 21.73
C LEU A 49 -7.14 12.06 21.94
N SER A 50 -6.22 12.99 21.65
CA SER A 50 -6.45 14.44 21.80
C SER A 50 -7.54 15.03 20.89
N ARG A 51 -7.99 14.28 19.89
CA ARG A 51 -9.00 14.71 18.90
C ARG A 51 -10.37 14.07 19.12
N GLY A 52 -10.55 13.31 20.21
CA GLY A 52 -11.76 12.51 20.40
C GLY A 52 -11.88 11.33 19.43
N GLY A 53 -10.75 10.87 18.87
CA GLY A 53 -10.70 9.82 17.86
C GLY A 53 -10.66 8.41 18.47
N ILE A 54 -10.95 7.43 17.63
CA ILE A 54 -10.75 6.01 17.94
C ILE A 54 -9.27 5.67 18.13
N LEU A 55 -8.97 4.63 18.88
CA LEU A 55 -7.60 4.21 19.18
C LEU A 55 -7.22 2.89 18.51
N GLY A 56 -5.95 2.76 18.13
CA GLY A 56 -5.35 1.54 17.63
C GLY A 56 -5.40 1.41 16.11
N HIS A 57 -4.24 1.12 15.53
CA HIS A 57 -4.04 0.81 14.11
C HIS A 57 -2.93 -0.24 13.91
N GLU A 58 -2.76 -1.12 14.89
CA GLU A 58 -1.68 -2.12 14.97
C GLU A 58 -2.26 -3.46 15.45
N GLY A 59 -3.34 -3.92 14.83
CA GLY A 59 -4.19 -4.98 15.34
C GLY A 59 -3.79 -6.39 14.89
N ILE A 60 -3.95 -7.36 15.78
CA ILE A 60 -3.85 -8.79 15.50
C ILE A 60 -5.11 -9.48 16.03
N GLY A 61 -5.70 -10.37 15.26
CA GLY A 61 -6.91 -11.05 15.66
C GLY A 61 -7.18 -12.36 14.93
N ILE A 62 -8.31 -12.96 15.28
CA ILE A 62 -8.80 -14.20 14.68
C ILE A 62 -10.05 -13.89 13.86
N VAL A 63 -10.08 -14.35 12.62
CA VAL A 63 -11.25 -14.21 11.75
C VAL A 63 -12.39 -15.06 12.31
N ARG A 64 -13.53 -14.44 12.62
CA ARG A 64 -14.71 -15.11 13.20
C ARG A 64 -15.87 -15.25 12.23
N GLN A 65 -16.01 -14.31 11.29
CA GLN A 65 -17.06 -14.37 10.26
C GLN A 65 -16.53 -13.78 8.96
N ILE A 66 -17.05 -14.28 7.85
CA ILE A 66 -16.71 -13.82 6.50
C ILE A 66 -18.00 -13.35 5.83
N GLY A 67 -17.96 -12.13 5.28
CA GLY A 67 -19.05 -11.54 4.53
C GLY A 67 -19.11 -12.08 3.09
N PRO A 68 -20.19 -11.78 2.36
CA PRO A 68 -20.35 -12.20 0.97
C PRO A 68 -19.22 -11.62 0.09
N GLY A 69 -18.80 -12.35 -0.95
CA GLY A 69 -17.87 -11.81 -1.95
C GLY A 69 -16.38 -11.79 -1.59
N VAL A 70 -16.00 -12.33 -0.43
CA VAL A 70 -14.58 -12.46 -0.05
C VAL A 70 -13.92 -13.57 -0.87
N SER A 71 -12.92 -13.20 -1.67
CA SER A 71 -12.18 -14.11 -2.57
C SER A 71 -10.68 -14.20 -2.28
N THR A 72 -10.21 -13.58 -1.19
CA THR A 72 -8.78 -13.45 -0.85
C THR A 72 -8.15 -14.74 -0.32
N GLY A 73 -8.93 -15.81 -0.14
CA GLY A 73 -8.50 -17.07 0.45
C GLY A 73 -8.48 -17.10 1.98
N VAL A 74 -8.80 -15.98 2.64
CA VAL A 74 -8.96 -15.87 4.10
C VAL A 74 -10.11 -16.76 4.57
N LYS A 75 -9.92 -17.44 5.72
CA LYS A 75 -10.87 -18.40 6.31
C LYS A 75 -11.20 -18.04 7.76
N VAL A 76 -12.36 -18.49 8.22
CA VAL A 76 -12.71 -18.43 9.66
C VAL A 76 -11.69 -19.26 10.44
N GLY A 77 -11.15 -18.69 11.51
CA GLY A 77 -10.08 -19.26 12.32
C GLY A 77 -8.68 -18.75 11.95
N ASP A 78 -8.50 -18.09 10.81
CA ASP A 78 -7.20 -17.53 10.42
C ASP A 78 -6.76 -16.44 11.40
N ARG A 79 -5.45 -16.44 11.70
CA ARG A 79 -4.79 -15.41 12.48
C ARG A 79 -4.24 -14.33 11.55
N VAL A 80 -4.80 -13.14 11.66
CA VAL A 80 -4.50 -12.03 10.75
C VAL A 80 -4.12 -10.76 11.50
N GLY A 81 -3.27 -9.95 10.87
CA GLY A 81 -2.97 -8.58 11.24
C GLY A 81 -3.70 -7.58 10.37
N PHE A 82 -3.99 -6.40 10.92
CA PHE A 82 -4.62 -5.29 10.24
C PHE A 82 -4.06 -3.96 10.77
N GLY A 83 -3.78 -3.02 9.87
CA GLY A 83 -2.93 -1.85 10.14
C GLY A 83 -3.61 -0.50 9.91
N TYR A 84 -2.79 0.48 9.53
CA TYR A 84 -3.20 1.87 9.33
C TYR A 84 -4.19 2.08 8.17
N THR A 85 -4.06 1.33 7.08
CA THR A 85 -4.98 1.42 5.92
C THR A 85 -6.03 0.32 6.02
N HIS A 86 -7.30 0.72 6.01
CA HIS A 86 -8.45 -0.14 6.23
C HIS A 86 -9.05 -0.64 4.92
N LYS A 87 -9.04 0.22 3.89
CA LYS A 87 -9.62 -0.07 2.58
C LYS A 87 -8.88 0.69 1.50
N VAL A 88 -8.81 0.11 0.31
CA VAL A 88 -8.30 0.73 -0.93
C VAL A 88 -9.23 0.35 -2.10
N CYS A 89 -9.21 1.11 -3.21
CA CYS A 89 -10.09 0.83 -4.36
C CYS A 89 -9.68 -0.41 -5.17
N GLY A 90 -8.40 -0.82 -5.09
CA GLY A 90 -7.88 -1.99 -5.80
C GLY A 90 -7.70 -1.83 -7.33
N ASN A 91 -8.07 -0.67 -7.91
CA ASN A 91 -8.08 -0.47 -9.37
C ASN A 91 -7.33 0.77 -9.88
N CYS A 92 -6.92 1.70 -9.00
CA CYS A 92 -6.18 2.88 -9.42
C CYS A 92 -4.71 2.56 -9.70
N GLU A 93 -4.00 3.46 -10.37
CA GLU A 93 -2.58 3.29 -10.71
C GLU A 93 -1.72 2.92 -9.49
N HIS A 94 -1.97 3.56 -8.33
CA HIS A 94 -1.26 3.22 -7.10
C HIS A 94 -1.56 1.80 -6.63
N CYS A 95 -2.82 1.35 -6.68
CA CYS A 95 -3.17 -0.02 -6.31
C CYS A 95 -2.54 -1.04 -7.26
N LEU A 96 -2.62 -0.80 -8.56
CA LEU A 96 -2.12 -1.72 -9.59
C LEU A 96 -0.59 -1.78 -9.65
N SER A 97 0.09 -0.70 -9.24
CA SER A 97 1.56 -0.65 -9.13
C SER A 97 2.11 -1.15 -7.79
N GLY A 98 1.29 -1.77 -6.93
CA GLY A 98 1.71 -2.28 -5.62
C GLY A 98 2.02 -1.16 -4.60
N ARG A 99 1.53 0.05 -4.86
CA ARG A 99 1.65 1.25 -4.01
C ARG A 99 0.31 1.65 -3.40
N ASP A 100 -0.50 0.66 -3.03
CA ASP A 100 -1.87 0.85 -2.56
C ASP A 100 -2.01 1.74 -1.32
N GLN A 101 -0.96 1.91 -0.51
CA GLN A 101 -0.93 2.89 0.59
C GLN A 101 -1.14 4.34 0.10
N TYR A 102 -0.86 4.62 -1.18
CA TYR A 102 -1.08 5.93 -1.79
C TYR A 102 -2.40 6.01 -2.57
N CYS A 103 -3.26 4.99 -2.49
CA CYS A 103 -4.59 5.03 -3.11
C CYS A 103 -5.35 6.30 -2.70
N THR A 104 -5.97 6.98 -3.67
CA THR A 104 -6.71 8.23 -3.45
C THR A 104 -8.05 8.00 -2.77
N ALA A 105 -8.65 6.83 -2.97
CA ALA A 105 -9.89 6.38 -2.33
C ALA A 105 -9.64 5.50 -1.09
N ARG A 106 -8.45 5.58 -0.50
CA ARG A 106 -8.13 4.81 0.71
C ARG A 106 -8.89 5.31 1.92
N VAL A 107 -9.26 4.39 2.79
CA VAL A 107 -9.76 4.68 4.13
C VAL A 107 -8.65 4.33 5.11
N ASP A 108 -8.23 5.30 5.89
CA ASP A 108 -7.11 5.18 6.83
C ASP A 108 -7.59 5.45 8.25
N PHE A 109 -6.85 4.95 9.24
CA PHE A 109 -7.10 5.18 10.66
C PHE A 109 -7.38 6.65 11.01
N SER A 110 -6.58 7.58 10.48
CA SER A 110 -6.73 9.02 10.78
C SER A 110 -7.91 9.70 10.09
N ARG A 111 -8.59 9.02 9.16
CA ARG A 111 -9.73 9.52 8.39
C ARG A 111 -10.98 8.68 8.63
N ASN A 112 -10.93 7.77 9.60
CA ASN A 112 -11.97 6.75 9.77
C ASN A 112 -13.31 7.39 10.17
N THR A 113 -14.31 7.23 9.31
CA THR A 113 -15.70 7.68 9.50
C THR A 113 -16.55 6.68 10.29
N ASP A 114 -16.05 5.46 10.52
CA ASP A 114 -16.88 4.32 10.92
C ASP A 114 -16.48 3.71 12.28
N ASN A 115 -15.75 4.45 13.13
CA ASN A 115 -15.46 4.05 14.52
C ASN A 115 -14.69 2.72 14.71
N MET A 116 -13.79 2.36 13.79
CA MET A 116 -13.09 1.08 13.80
C MET A 116 -11.61 1.24 14.17
N GLY A 117 -11.27 1.01 15.43
CA GLY A 117 -9.89 0.99 15.92
C GLY A 117 -9.47 -0.43 16.34
N SER A 118 -8.17 -0.72 16.30
CA SER A 118 -7.66 -2.02 16.75
C SER A 118 -7.57 -2.14 18.27
N ILE A 119 -7.63 -1.05 19.03
CA ILE A 119 -7.82 -1.12 20.49
C ILE A 119 -9.33 -1.24 20.71
N SER A 120 -9.83 -2.46 20.63
CA SER A 120 -11.24 -2.82 20.66
C SER A 120 -11.41 -4.32 20.96
N SER A 121 -12.65 -4.74 21.21
CA SER A 121 -13.01 -6.17 21.27
C SER A 121 -12.96 -6.89 19.91
N GLY A 122 -13.00 -6.14 18.81
CA GLY A 122 -13.02 -6.67 17.45
C GLY A 122 -13.23 -5.58 16.41
N VAL A 123 -13.13 -5.93 15.13
CA VAL A 123 -13.35 -5.02 14.00
C VAL A 123 -14.03 -5.75 12.85
N VAL A 124 -14.85 -5.02 12.09
CA VAL A 124 -15.19 -5.40 10.72
C VAL A 124 -14.15 -4.77 9.78
N TRP A 125 -13.62 -5.51 8.82
CA TRP A 125 -12.47 -5.07 8.03
C TRP A 125 -12.54 -5.54 6.59
N ALA A 126 -11.95 -4.80 5.67
CA ALA A 126 -11.86 -5.26 4.28
C ALA A 126 -10.94 -6.49 4.21
N ALA A 127 -11.45 -7.60 3.66
CA ALA A 127 -10.75 -8.88 3.60
C ALA A 127 -9.45 -8.84 2.79
N ASN A 128 -9.29 -7.82 1.95
CA ASN A 128 -8.11 -7.59 1.14
C ASN A 128 -7.07 -6.68 1.80
N MET A 129 -7.34 -6.16 3.00
CA MET A 129 -6.45 -5.30 3.81
C MET A 129 -6.05 -5.98 5.13
N VAL A 130 -5.96 -7.30 5.13
CA VAL A 130 -5.42 -8.10 6.24
C VAL A 130 -4.18 -8.88 5.84
N PHE A 131 -3.35 -9.19 6.84
CA PHE A 131 -2.04 -9.78 6.67
C PHE A 131 -1.95 -11.09 7.43
N PRO A 132 -1.71 -12.24 6.78
CA PRO A 132 -1.45 -13.49 7.48
C PRO A 132 -0.26 -13.35 8.43
N ILE A 133 -0.42 -13.77 9.69
CA ILE A 133 0.68 -13.75 10.66
C ILE A 133 1.42 -15.09 10.57
N PRO A 134 2.74 -15.10 10.25
CA PRO A 134 3.49 -16.34 10.10
C PRO A 134 3.38 -17.27 11.31
N ASP A 135 3.34 -18.58 11.04
CA ASP A 135 3.34 -19.60 12.08
C ASP A 135 4.60 -19.49 12.94
N GLY A 136 4.43 -19.65 14.26
CA GLY A 136 5.53 -19.54 15.22
C GLY A 136 5.98 -18.11 15.54
N TYR A 137 5.43 -17.09 14.87
CA TYR A 137 5.63 -15.69 15.23
C TYR A 137 4.53 -15.23 16.21
N ASP A 138 4.94 -14.62 17.33
CA ASP A 138 4.05 -14.24 18.44
C ASP A 138 3.17 -13.04 18.05
N SER A 139 1.88 -13.09 18.40
CA SER A 139 0.93 -12.02 18.07
C SER A 139 1.32 -10.68 18.70
N ALA A 140 1.86 -10.67 19.91
CA ALA A 140 2.30 -9.43 20.55
C ALA A 140 3.53 -8.85 19.87
N ASP A 141 4.43 -9.70 19.35
CA ASP A 141 5.58 -9.27 18.56
C ASP A 141 5.17 -8.79 17.15
N ALA A 142 4.05 -9.28 16.61
CA ALA A 142 3.56 -8.95 15.27
C ALA A 142 2.85 -7.58 15.22
N ALA A 143 2.09 -7.24 16.26
CA ALA A 143 1.28 -6.03 16.31
C ALA A 143 2.08 -4.75 15.95
N PRO A 144 3.25 -4.46 16.57
CA PRO A 144 4.04 -3.27 16.23
C PRO A 144 4.54 -3.19 14.78
N LEU A 145 4.58 -4.31 14.07
CA LEU A 145 5.09 -4.36 12.70
C LEU A 145 4.09 -3.80 11.69
N LEU A 146 2.80 -3.77 12.03
CA LEU A 146 1.73 -3.32 11.15
C LEU A 146 1.68 -1.80 10.97
N CYS A 147 2.50 -1.07 11.73
CA CYS A 147 2.72 0.36 11.54
C CYS A 147 4.23 0.66 11.59
N ALA A 148 4.86 0.62 12.76
CA ALA A 148 6.26 1.03 12.90
C ALA A 148 7.21 0.17 12.04
N GLY A 149 7.04 -1.15 12.07
CA GLY A 149 7.84 -2.04 11.22
C GLY A 149 7.62 -1.75 9.73
N SER A 150 6.35 -1.69 9.31
CA SER A 150 5.96 -1.47 7.91
C SER A 150 6.47 -0.14 7.36
N THR A 151 6.39 0.94 8.15
CA THR A 151 6.92 2.26 7.81
C THR A 151 8.41 2.24 7.55
N VAL A 152 9.21 1.61 8.43
CA VAL A 152 10.66 1.53 8.23
C VAL A 152 11.01 0.60 7.08
N PHE A 153 10.37 -0.57 7.01
CA PHE A 153 10.65 -1.56 5.96
C PHE A 153 10.36 -1.01 4.57
N THR A 154 9.34 -0.17 4.42
CA THR A 154 9.03 0.54 3.17
C THR A 154 10.18 1.43 2.70
N VAL A 155 10.84 2.12 3.63
CA VAL A 155 12.03 2.93 3.28
C VAL A 155 13.20 2.04 2.93
N LEU A 156 13.53 1.06 3.78
CA LEU A 156 14.72 0.23 3.62
C LEU A 156 14.66 -0.70 2.40
N THR A 157 13.46 -1.06 1.94
CA THR A 157 13.25 -1.84 0.70
C THR A 157 12.97 -0.96 -0.53
N GLY A 158 13.10 0.35 -0.39
CA GLY A 158 12.97 1.29 -1.50
C GLY A 158 14.07 1.07 -2.55
N PRO A 159 13.79 1.32 -3.85
CA PRO A 159 14.71 0.99 -4.94
C PRO A 159 16.04 1.77 -4.91
N GLU A 160 16.12 2.86 -4.15
CA GLU A 160 17.32 3.68 -3.99
C GLU A 160 18.23 3.20 -2.85
N VAL A 161 17.75 2.30 -1.99
CA VAL A 161 18.47 1.81 -0.82
C VAL A 161 19.19 0.52 -1.17
N LYS A 162 20.52 0.53 -1.09
CA LYS A 162 21.38 -0.63 -1.35
C LYS A 162 21.93 -1.18 -0.04
N SER A 163 22.12 -2.49 0.06
CA SER A 163 22.68 -3.13 1.26
C SER A 163 24.04 -2.55 1.68
N THR A 164 24.81 -1.99 0.74
CA THR A 164 26.10 -1.32 1.02
C THR A 164 25.98 0.11 1.55
N ASP A 165 24.78 0.69 1.59
CA ASP A 165 24.57 2.07 2.01
C ASP A 165 24.68 2.23 3.52
N ARG A 166 25.20 3.39 3.95
CA ARG A 166 25.20 3.83 5.36
C ARG A 166 23.84 4.43 5.70
N ILE A 167 23.16 3.84 6.66
CA ILE A 167 21.83 4.23 7.11
C ILE A 167 21.93 4.94 8.46
N GLY A 168 21.64 6.25 8.46
CA GLY A 168 21.44 7.03 9.66
C GLY A 168 20.05 6.80 10.25
N ILE A 169 19.98 6.62 11.56
CA ILE A 169 18.73 6.49 12.31
C ILE A 169 18.77 7.52 13.44
N MET A 170 17.92 8.54 13.33
CA MET A 170 17.83 9.60 14.32
C MET A 170 16.68 9.35 15.29
N GLY A 171 17.02 9.06 16.54
CA GLY A 171 16.08 8.78 17.62
C GLY A 171 15.81 7.29 17.83
N ILE A 172 15.95 6.85 19.08
CA ILE A 172 15.82 5.44 19.50
C ILE A 172 14.54 5.29 20.31
N GLY A 173 13.41 5.35 19.60
CA GLY A 173 12.07 5.16 20.15
C GLY A 173 11.41 3.89 19.60
N GLY A 174 10.07 3.89 19.58
CA GLY A 174 9.30 2.78 19.00
C GLY A 174 9.60 2.53 17.52
N LEU A 175 9.83 3.58 16.73
CA LEU A 175 10.20 3.43 15.32
C LEU A 175 11.69 3.10 15.15
N GLY A 176 12.56 3.86 15.83
CA GLY A 176 14.01 3.77 15.66
C GLY A 176 14.61 2.44 16.07
N HIS A 177 14.14 1.80 17.15
CA HIS A 177 14.68 0.50 17.54
C HIS A 177 14.37 -0.60 16.50
N LEU A 178 13.20 -0.54 15.83
CA LEU A 178 12.89 -1.43 14.70
C LEU A 178 13.71 -1.07 13.48
N ALA A 179 13.93 0.21 13.22
CA ALA A 179 14.79 0.66 12.14
C ALA A 179 16.21 0.08 12.26
N ILE A 180 16.78 0.10 13.46
CA ILE A 180 18.13 -0.44 13.71
C ILE A 180 18.15 -1.94 13.42
N LYS A 181 17.22 -2.69 14.02
CA LYS A 181 17.15 -4.15 13.86
C LYS A 181 16.94 -4.57 12.40
N LEU A 182 16.03 -3.91 11.70
CA LEU A 182 15.73 -4.21 10.29
C LEU A 182 16.90 -3.85 9.39
N ALA A 183 17.48 -2.66 9.55
CA ALA A 183 18.60 -2.22 8.72
C ALA A 183 19.85 -3.11 8.92
N ALA A 184 20.14 -3.48 10.17
CA ALA A 184 21.24 -4.40 10.49
C ALA A 184 21.03 -5.78 9.86
N ALA A 185 19.81 -6.32 9.92
CA ALA A 185 19.49 -7.62 9.32
C ALA A 185 19.54 -7.61 7.77
N MET A 186 19.39 -6.44 7.15
CA MET A 186 19.55 -6.23 5.70
C MET A 186 21.01 -6.01 5.26
N GLY A 187 21.94 -5.98 6.21
CA GLY A 187 23.38 -5.87 5.95
C GLY A 187 23.90 -4.43 5.83
N HIS A 188 23.11 -3.43 6.21
CA HIS A 188 23.53 -2.03 6.16
C HIS A 188 24.55 -1.69 7.25
N GLU A 189 25.36 -0.66 7.01
CA GLU A 189 26.10 0.02 8.06
C GLU A 189 25.16 1.00 8.78
N VAL A 190 24.84 0.72 10.05
CA VAL A 190 23.79 1.42 10.80
C VAL A 190 24.38 2.44 11.77
N VAL A 191 24.15 3.71 11.50
CA VAL A 191 24.64 4.85 12.31
C VAL A 191 23.50 5.42 13.12
N VAL A 192 23.59 5.37 14.44
CA VAL A 192 22.55 5.88 15.33
C VAL A 192 22.89 7.27 15.85
N LEU A 193 21.94 8.19 15.72
CA LEU A 193 22.02 9.57 16.21
C LEU A 193 21.01 9.74 17.35
N SER A 194 21.48 10.05 18.55
CA SER A 194 20.65 10.22 19.74
C SER A 194 21.03 11.49 20.49
N THR A 195 20.12 12.05 21.27
CA THR A 195 20.35 13.30 22.01
C THR A 195 21.09 13.09 23.33
N SER A 196 21.15 11.84 23.79
CA SER A 196 21.88 11.43 24.98
C SER A 196 22.49 10.05 24.82
N GLU A 197 23.44 9.77 25.71
CA GLU A 197 24.23 8.55 25.77
C GLU A 197 23.45 7.33 26.32
N SER A 198 22.31 7.58 26.98
CA SER A 198 21.57 6.60 27.78
C SER A 198 21.17 5.31 27.05
N LYS A 199 21.06 5.34 25.72
CA LYS A 199 20.64 4.21 24.88
C LYS A 199 21.74 3.67 23.97
N ARG A 200 23.02 4.04 24.17
CA ARG A 200 24.12 3.55 23.33
C ARG A 200 24.20 2.03 23.32
N GLN A 201 24.25 1.43 24.50
CA GLN A 201 24.41 -0.02 24.62
C GLN A 201 23.24 -0.78 23.97
N GLU A 202 22.01 -0.31 24.17
CA GLU A 202 20.83 -0.90 23.55
C GLU A 202 20.86 -0.76 22.03
N ALA A 203 21.28 0.40 21.50
CA ALA A 203 21.42 0.61 20.06
C ALA A 203 22.45 -0.34 19.42
N LEU A 204 23.61 -0.51 20.07
CA LEU A 204 24.64 -1.46 19.61
C LEU A 204 24.12 -2.91 19.66
N GLN A 205 23.41 -3.29 20.72
CA GLN A 205 22.77 -4.62 20.82
C GLN A 205 21.70 -4.85 19.75
N PHE A 206 21.03 -3.80 19.27
CA PHE A 206 20.08 -3.89 18.18
C PHE A 206 20.73 -4.01 16.80
N GLY A 207 22.05 -3.80 16.70
CA GLY A 207 22.81 -3.93 15.45
C GLY A 207 23.36 -2.62 14.89
N ALA A 208 23.35 -1.53 15.67
CA ALA A 208 24.07 -0.32 15.28
C ALA A 208 25.58 -0.58 15.19
N THR A 209 26.22 -0.11 14.12
CA THR A 209 27.67 -0.15 13.97
C THR A 209 28.34 1.08 14.59
N GLU A 210 27.65 2.23 14.56
CA GLU A 210 28.12 3.48 15.14
C GLU A 210 27.01 4.17 15.95
N PHE A 211 27.42 4.95 16.95
CA PHE A 211 26.50 5.76 17.74
C PHE A 211 27.14 7.12 18.06
N TYR A 212 26.38 8.19 17.80
CA TYR A 212 26.76 9.55 18.13
C TYR A 212 25.70 10.23 18.99
N VAL A 213 26.18 10.94 20.01
CA VAL A 213 25.36 11.93 20.70
C VAL A 213 25.32 13.18 19.82
N TYR A 214 24.15 13.50 19.28
CA TYR A 214 23.93 14.60 18.36
C TYR A 214 22.73 15.45 18.82
N ASN A 215 23.03 16.64 19.32
CA ASN A 215 22.07 17.64 19.79
C ASN A 215 22.39 19.06 19.27
N SER A 216 23.43 19.19 18.44
CA SER A 216 24.01 20.46 18.01
C SER A 216 23.94 20.63 16.50
N GLU A 217 24.28 21.81 16.00
CA GLU A 217 24.37 22.09 14.56
C GLU A 217 25.70 21.67 13.96
N ILE A 218 26.60 21.08 14.75
CA ILE A 218 27.97 20.78 14.35
C ILE A 218 28.10 19.27 14.13
N VAL A 219 28.49 18.91 12.90
CA VAL A 219 28.81 17.53 12.53
C VAL A 219 30.00 17.03 13.38
N PRO A 220 29.93 15.82 13.99
CA PRO A 220 31.04 15.28 14.76
C PRO A 220 32.33 15.18 13.95
N GLN A 221 33.49 15.42 14.57
CA GLN A 221 34.79 15.60 13.91
C GLN A 221 35.22 14.42 13.00
N ASP A 222 34.79 13.20 13.32
CA ASP A 222 35.08 11.96 12.55
C ASP A 222 33.84 11.34 11.91
N PHE A 223 32.77 12.12 11.74
CA PHE A 223 31.53 11.61 11.19
C PHE A 223 31.66 11.35 9.68
N LYS A 224 31.48 10.09 9.29
CA LYS A 224 31.37 9.72 7.88
C LYS A 224 29.95 9.99 7.38
N PRO A 225 29.78 10.65 6.22
CA PRO A 225 28.45 10.98 5.70
C PRO A 225 27.55 9.75 5.50
N ILE A 226 26.26 9.92 5.73
CA ILE A 226 25.23 8.87 5.59
C ILE A 226 24.47 9.01 4.27
N LYS A 227 24.12 7.88 3.64
CA LYS A 227 23.42 7.89 2.37
C LYS A 227 21.91 8.08 2.54
N HIS A 228 21.34 7.46 3.57
CA HIS A 228 19.93 7.57 3.91
C HIS A 228 19.78 7.91 5.38
N LEU A 229 18.90 8.83 5.72
CA LEU A 229 18.63 9.23 7.10
C LEU A 229 17.15 9.07 7.42
N LEU A 230 16.82 8.16 8.34
CA LEU A 230 15.47 7.98 8.86
C LEU A 230 15.30 8.81 10.14
N LEU A 231 14.33 9.72 10.14
CA LEU A 231 13.95 10.48 11.32
C LEU A 231 12.90 9.69 12.10
N CYS A 232 13.32 9.08 13.22
CA CYS A 232 12.54 8.09 13.96
C CYS A 232 12.09 8.52 15.36
N GLY A 233 12.15 9.82 15.66
CA GLY A 233 11.67 10.37 16.92
C GLY A 233 11.35 11.86 16.81
N ASN A 234 10.88 12.44 17.91
CA ASN A 234 10.77 13.89 18.05
C ASN A 234 12.19 14.46 18.16
N THR A 235 12.80 14.78 17.03
CA THR A 235 14.13 15.39 16.98
C THR A 235 14.06 16.76 17.66
N PRO A 236 14.89 17.04 18.69
CA PRO A 236 14.87 18.35 19.35
C PRO A 236 15.36 19.47 18.44
N SER A 237 16.24 19.17 17.48
CA SER A 237 16.54 20.07 16.38
C SER A 237 15.66 19.70 15.18
N LYS A 238 14.46 20.30 15.08
CA LYS A 238 13.71 20.36 13.81
C LYS A 238 14.44 21.17 12.72
N ASN A 239 15.71 21.49 12.94
CA ASN A 239 16.57 22.18 11.99
C ASN A 239 17.07 21.18 10.94
N PHE A 240 16.33 21.04 9.85
CA PHE A 240 16.76 20.22 8.72
C PHE A 240 18.10 20.67 8.14
N ASN A 241 18.50 21.92 8.34
CA ASN A 241 19.74 22.45 7.79
C ASN A 241 20.98 21.78 8.40
N SER A 242 21.00 21.58 9.72
CA SER A 242 22.11 20.86 10.36
C SER A 242 22.10 19.37 10.04
N ILE A 243 20.92 18.81 9.77
CA ILE A 243 20.76 17.41 9.42
C ILE A 243 21.25 17.13 7.99
N ILE A 244 21.04 18.06 7.06
CA ILE A 244 21.52 17.96 5.68
C ILE A 244 23.04 17.83 5.63
N ASP A 245 23.76 18.46 6.57
CA ASP A 245 25.23 18.38 6.64
C ASP A 245 25.78 17.00 7.03
N LEU A 246 24.92 16.11 7.53
CA LEU A 246 25.28 14.71 7.79
C LEU A 246 25.23 13.85 6.51
N LEU A 247 24.61 14.33 5.43
CA LEU A 247 24.36 13.52 4.25
C LEU A 247 25.58 13.41 3.34
N ALA A 248 25.74 12.23 2.74
CA ALA A 248 26.57 12.05 1.56
C ALA A 248 25.93 12.75 0.35
N THR A 249 26.70 12.95 -0.72
CA THR A 249 26.15 13.42 -2.01
C THR A 249 25.02 12.51 -2.49
N ASN A 250 23.95 13.13 -2.98
CA ASN A 250 22.69 12.51 -3.37
C ASN A 250 22.03 11.73 -2.21
N GLY A 251 22.26 12.13 -0.96
CA GLY A 251 21.68 11.50 0.21
C GLY A 251 20.21 11.87 0.41
N THR A 252 19.45 10.99 1.07
CA THR A 252 18.00 11.16 1.25
C THR A 252 17.60 11.18 2.72
N ILE A 253 16.79 12.18 3.11
CA ILE A 253 16.16 12.27 4.43
C ILE A 253 14.71 11.77 4.33
N TYR A 254 14.34 10.87 5.25
CA TYR A 254 13.01 10.31 5.40
C TYR A 254 12.38 10.82 6.70
N PRO A 255 11.53 11.86 6.66
CA PRO A 255 10.77 12.32 7.80
C PRO A 255 9.61 11.35 8.10
N LEU A 256 9.83 10.40 9.00
CA LEU A 256 8.84 9.38 9.36
C LEU A 256 7.96 9.76 10.56
N THR A 257 8.16 10.96 11.11
CA THR A 257 7.32 11.52 12.17
C THR A 257 6.28 12.48 11.59
N VAL A 258 5.13 12.54 12.26
CA VAL A 258 4.05 13.45 11.88
C VAL A 258 4.25 14.78 12.59
N SER A 259 4.28 15.88 11.84
CA SER A 259 4.28 17.23 12.39
C SER A 259 3.36 18.12 11.59
N ALA A 260 2.71 19.07 12.26
CA ALA A 260 1.92 20.13 11.63
C ALA A 260 2.74 21.41 11.40
N GLU A 261 3.99 21.44 11.88
CA GLU A 261 4.85 22.62 11.76
C GLU A 261 5.55 22.67 10.40
N ASN A 262 5.61 23.87 9.83
CA ASN A 262 6.41 24.14 8.65
C ASN A 262 7.89 24.20 9.04
N ILE A 263 8.74 23.50 8.29
CA ILE A 263 10.17 23.44 8.55
C ILE A 263 10.93 24.20 7.46
N PRO A 264 11.68 25.27 7.79
CA PRO A 264 12.45 26.02 6.81
C PRO A 264 13.70 25.25 6.37
N ILE A 265 13.93 25.19 5.05
CA ILE A 265 15.06 24.49 4.43
C ILE A 265 15.88 25.47 3.58
N ARG A 266 17.20 25.51 3.79
CA ARG A 266 18.16 26.28 2.99
C ARG A 266 18.48 25.55 1.69
N LEU A 267 17.89 26.03 0.59
CA LEU A 267 18.01 25.38 -0.73
C LEU A 267 19.45 25.30 -1.25
N GLY A 268 20.31 26.28 -0.95
CA GLY A 268 21.70 26.27 -1.46
C GLY A 268 22.48 25.02 -1.09
N ARG A 269 22.33 24.54 0.17
CA ARG A 269 23.00 23.32 0.64
C ARG A 269 22.35 22.05 0.10
N LEU A 270 21.01 22.02 0.06
CA LEU A 270 20.25 20.94 -0.56
C LEU A 270 20.69 20.72 -2.01
N ASN A 271 20.76 21.81 -2.79
CA ASN A 271 21.20 21.80 -4.19
C ASN A 271 22.67 21.37 -4.32
N GLY A 272 23.56 21.91 -3.49
CA GLY A 272 25.00 21.59 -3.55
C GLY A 272 25.32 20.12 -3.26
N LEU A 273 24.48 19.43 -2.49
CA LEU A 273 24.63 17.99 -2.23
C LEU A 273 23.81 17.11 -3.17
N GLY A 274 22.89 17.67 -3.97
CA GLY A 274 21.86 16.89 -4.65
C GLY A 274 20.96 16.12 -3.68
N ALA A 275 20.81 16.63 -2.46
CA ALA A 275 20.10 15.93 -1.38
C ALA A 275 18.59 15.90 -1.61
N CYS A 276 17.94 14.83 -1.16
CA CYS A 276 16.50 14.62 -1.28
C CYS A 276 15.84 14.62 0.11
N ILE A 277 14.62 15.14 0.20
CA ILE A 277 13.73 14.93 1.35
C ILE A 277 12.50 14.20 0.81
N LYS A 278 12.28 12.97 1.28
CA LYS A 278 11.30 12.04 0.70
C LYS A 278 10.33 11.56 1.76
N GLY A 279 9.07 11.99 1.64
CA GLY A 279 8.00 11.48 2.49
C GLY A 279 7.72 10.00 2.25
N SER A 280 7.30 9.30 3.30
CA SER A 280 6.83 7.92 3.22
C SER A 280 5.62 7.74 4.13
N LEU A 281 4.57 7.09 3.62
CA LEU A 281 3.50 6.55 4.45
C LEU A 281 3.91 5.16 5.00
N THR A 282 3.01 4.52 5.74
CA THR A 282 3.10 3.09 6.08
C THR A 282 3.22 2.24 4.81
N GLY A 283 3.58 0.96 4.92
CA GLY A 283 3.78 0.11 3.76
C GLY A 283 2.51 -0.29 3.04
N SER A 284 2.69 -0.62 1.75
CA SER A 284 1.67 -1.26 0.93
C SER A 284 1.28 -2.62 1.52
N ARG A 285 0.23 -3.24 0.96
CA ARG A 285 -0.10 -4.61 1.33
C ARG A 285 1.04 -5.59 1.08
N HIS A 286 1.65 -5.48 -0.10
CA HIS A 286 2.79 -6.32 -0.49
C HIS A 286 3.98 -6.12 0.45
N THR A 287 4.35 -4.87 0.71
CA THR A 287 5.48 -4.52 1.58
C THR A 287 5.27 -5.02 3.01
N THR A 288 4.06 -4.90 3.56
CA THR A 288 3.75 -5.38 4.91
C THR A 288 3.79 -6.90 4.99
N HIS A 289 3.32 -7.59 3.96
CA HIS A 289 3.41 -9.05 3.88
C HIS A 289 4.86 -9.54 3.81
N GLU A 290 5.70 -8.90 2.98
CA GLU A 290 7.12 -9.24 2.89
C GLU A 290 7.89 -8.92 4.18
N LEU A 291 7.54 -7.83 4.87
CA LEU A 291 8.06 -7.55 6.21
C LEU A 291 7.78 -8.71 7.18
N LEU A 292 6.53 -9.18 7.26
CA LEU A 292 6.16 -10.25 8.19
C LEU A 292 6.94 -11.54 7.92
N LYS A 293 7.13 -11.89 6.64
CA LYS A 293 8.00 -13.02 6.26
C LYS A 293 9.46 -12.77 6.66
N PHE A 294 9.98 -11.58 6.37
CA PHE A 294 11.36 -11.21 6.67
C PHE A 294 11.66 -11.32 8.16
N VAL A 295 10.82 -10.73 9.03
CA VAL A 295 11.05 -10.80 10.47
C VAL A 295 10.95 -12.23 11.01
N ALA A 296 10.07 -13.05 10.45
CA ALA A 296 9.92 -14.44 10.87
C ALA A 296 11.15 -15.27 10.47
N LEU A 297 11.64 -15.08 9.25
CA LEU A 297 12.85 -15.72 8.74
C LEU A 297 14.09 -15.35 9.57
N HIS A 298 14.27 -14.05 9.82
CA HIS A 298 15.43 -13.52 10.54
C HIS A 298 15.26 -13.51 12.06
N LYS A 299 14.13 -14.00 12.58
CA LYS A 299 13.78 -14.05 14.01
C LYS A 299 13.89 -12.67 14.70
N ILE A 300 13.58 -11.60 13.96
CA ILE A 300 13.63 -10.24 14.47
C ILE A 300 12.37 -9.99 15.26
N LYS A 301 12.49 -9.57 16.52
CA LYS A 301 11.35 -9.22 17.38
C LYS A 301 11.46 -7.76 17.84
N PRO A 302 10.34 -7.00 17.88
CA PRO A 302 10.32 -5.73 18.58
C PRO A 302 10.61 -5.94 20.07
N THR A 303 11.16 -4.94 20.73
CA THR A 303 11.22 -4.94 22.20
C THR A 303 9.90 -4.35 22.69
N ILE A 304 9.09 -5.15 23.39
CA ILE A 304 7.72 -4.80 23.74
C ILE A 304 7.48 -4.72 25.25
N MET A 305 6.53 -3.87 25.64
CA MET A 305 5.90 -3.85 26.96
C MET A 305 4.43 -4.25 26.79
N LYS A 306 3.98 -5.26 27.53
CA LYS A 306 2.61 -5.77 27.43
C LYS A 306 1.71 -5.10 28.47
N PHE A 307 0.52 -4.70 28.06
CA PHE A 307 -0.50 -4.08 28.89
C PHE A 307 -1.84 -4.78 28.67
N PRO A 308 -2.68 -4.99 29.71
CA PRO A 308 -4.00 -5.54 29.49
C PRO A 308 -4.84 -4.55 28.69
N MET A 309 -5.61 -5.03 27.71
CA MET A 309 -6.53 -4.19 26.93
C MET A 309 -7.82 -3.91 27.74
N THR A 310 -7.65 -3.18 28.84
CA THR A 310 -8.72 -2.66 29.68
C THR A 310 -8.59 -1.14 29.76
N ALA A 311 -9.64 -0.43 30.17
CA ALA A 311 -9.56 1.03 30.30
C ALA A 311 -8.41 1.50 31.22
N HIS A 312 -8.07 0.72 32.24
CA HIS A 312 -6.91 1.01 33.09
C HIS A 312 -5.59 0.69 32.39
N GLY A 313 -5.44 -0.49 31.79
CA GLY A 313 -4.17 -0.86 31.12
C GLY A 313 -3.87 0.00 29.88
N ILE A 314 -4.91 0.50 29.19
CA ILE A 314 -4.76 1.46 28.10
C ILE A 314 -4.24 2.80 28.65
N ARG A 315 -4.79 3.30 29.77
CA ARG A 315 -4.30 4.52 30.43
C ARG A 315 -2.85 4.36 30.88
N ASP A 316 -2.50 3.25 31.51
CA ASP A 316 -1.13 2.96 31.93
C ASP A 316 -0.15 2.93 30.74
N ALA A 317 -0.57 2.33 29.62
CA ALA A 317 0.23 2.28 28.40
C ALA A 317 0.42 3.68 27.79
N ILE A 318 -0.64 4.50 27.76
CA ILE A 318 -0.61 5.90 27.31
C ILE A 318 0.32 6.73 28.18
N ASP A 319 0.24 6.61 29.50
CA ASP A 319 1.07 7.38 30.44
C ASP A 319 2.54 6.94 30.37
N THR A 320 2.79 5.64 30.19
CA THR A 320 4.14 5.11 29.95
C THR A 320 4.73 5.66 28.65
N LEU A 321 3.92 5.82 27.61
CA LEU A 321 4.33 6.41 26.34
C LEU A 321 4.59 7.92 26.49
N LYS A 322 3.66 8.68 27.08
CA LYS A 322 3.77 10.13 27.31
C LYS A 322 5.00 10.48 28.17
N SER A 323 5.30 9.67 29.17
CA SER A 323 6.46 9.88 30.06
C SER A 323 7.81 9.46 29.45
N GLY A 324 7.83 8.91 28.23
CA GLY A 324 9.07 8.46 27.56
C GLY A 324 9.69 7.19 28.16
N LYS A 325 8.98 6.52 29.09
CA LYS A 325 9.43 5.31 29.79
C LYS A 325 9.21 4.03 28.97
N MET A 326 8.44 4.10 27.89
CA MET A 326 8.21 2.97 26.98
C MET A 326 9.53 2.38 26.44
N ARG A 327 9.67 1.05 26.48
CA ARG A 327 10.81 0.29 25.95
C ARG A 327 10.34 -0.92 25.14
N TYR A 328 10.21 -0.82 23.82
CA TYR A 328 10.11 0.39 22.99
C TYR A 328 8.75 0.51 22.32
N ARG A 329 7.92 -0.56 22.38
CA ARG A 329 6.55 -0.62 21.85
C ARG A 329 5.61 -1.08 22.96
N GLY A 330 4.48 -0.37 23.14
CA GLY A 330 3.39 -0.85 23.98
C GLY A 330 2.52 -1.81 23.17
N VAL A 331 2.12 -2.93 23.78
CA VAL A 331 1.20 -3.89 23.16
C VAL A 331 0.09 -4.22 24.15
N LEU A 332 -1.13 -3.91 23.76
CA LEU A 332 -2.35 -4.24 24.47
C LEU A 332 -2.79 -5.65 24.09
N PHE A 333 -3.21 -6.46 25.06
CA PHE A 333 -3.68 -7.83 24.83
C PHE A 333 -5.00 -8.12 25.55
N ASN A 334 -5.86 -8.90 24.90
CA ASN A 334 -7.09 -9.42 25.47
C ASN A 334 -6.85 -10.78 26.14
N ASN A 335 -7.24 -10.92 27.40
CA ASN A 335 -7.13 -12.18 28.17
C ASN A 335 -8.18 -13.25 27.80
N ALA A 336 -8.97 -13.01 26.76
CA ALA A 336 -10.08 -13.89 26.39
C ALA A 336 -9.56 -15.15 25.67
N LYS A 337 -9.37 -16.21 26.47
CA LYS A 337 -9.10 -17.62 26.12
C LYS A 337 -7.71 -17.91 25.55
N ARG A 338 -6.93 -18.62 26.39
CA ARG A 338 -5.65 -19.28 26.10
C ARG A 338 -5.60 -19.82 24.67
N GLU A 339 -4.49 -19.53 23.97
CA GLU A 339 -4.08 -20.29 22.79
C GLU A 339 -4.25 -21.80 23.05
N PRO A 340 -4.72 -22.60 22.08
CA PRO A 340 -4.78 -24.03 22.25
C PRO A 340 -3.35 -24.58 22.29
N SER A 341 -2.75 -24.61 23.49
CA SER A 341 -1.55 -25.38 23.73
C SER A 341 -1.92 -26.86 23.59
N ARG A 342 -1.30 -27.55 22.64
CA ARG A 342 -1.35 -29.01 22.59
C ARG A 342 -0.71 -29.52 23.89
N ARG A 343 -1.53 -29.92 24.86
CA ARG A 343 -1.09 -30.60 26.09
C ARG A 343 -0.43 -31.92 25.69
N SER A 344 0.89 -32.02 25.86
CA SER A 344 1.54 -33.31 26.09
C SER A 344 1.35 -33.66 27.57
N THR A 345 0.57 -34.69 27.84
CA THR A 345 0.51 -35.31 29.17
C THR A 345 1.81 -36.03 29.45
N MET A 346 2.58 -35.58 30.45
CA MET A 346 3.55 -36.43 31.13
C MET A 346 3.24 -36.37 32.62
N SER A 347 2.93 -37.54 33.17
CA SER A 347 2.75 -37.78 34.60
C SER A 347 4.10 -37.99 35.26
N ASP A 348 4.26 -37.34 36.42
CA ASP A 348 5.31 -37.56 37.41
C ASP A 348 5.40 -39.03 37.84
N GLN A 349 6.58 -39.63 37.72
CA GLN A 349 7.08 -40.62 38.67
C GLN A 349 8.59 -40.42 38.82
N GLN A 350 9.03 -40.39 40.07
CA GLN A 350 10.36 -40.07 40.54
C GLN A 350 10.94 -41.35 41.17
N GLU A 351 12.08 -41.86 40.70
CA GLU A 351 12.93 -42.84 41.42
C GLU A 351 14.33 -42.97 40.75
N PRO A 352 15.36 -43.61 41.38
CA PRO A 352 16.62 -42.95 41.74
C PRO A 352 17.78 -43.15 40.76
N ARG A 353 18.84 -42.35 40.96
CA ARG A 353 20.06 -42.31 40.14
C ARG A 353 20.95 -43.54 40.39
N ASP A 354 21.12 -44.36 39.37
CA ASP A 354 22.25 -45.27 39.22
C ASP A 354 23.09 -44.89 38.00
N SER A 355 24.41 -44.98 38.15
CA SER A 355 25.42 -44.66 37.15
C SER A 355 25.39 -45.67 36.01
N VAL A 356 25.00 -45.25 34.80
CA VAL A 356 25.02 -46.08 33.59
C VAL A 356 26.08 -45.57 32.63
N ILE A 357 27.00 -46.46 32.28
CA ILE A 357 28.02 -46.29 31.24
C ILE A 357 27.32 -46.36 29.87
N ASP A 358 27.64 -45.41 28.98
CA ASP A 358 27.06 -45.29 27.65
C ASP A 358 27.67 -46.33 26.67
N GLU A 359 26.86 -47.32 26.27
CA GLU A 359 27.21 -48.36 25.28
C GLU A 359 26.56 -48.14 23.91
N THR A 360 26.24 -46.90 23.52
CA THR A 360 25.58 -46.63 22.23
C THR A 360 26.54 -46.89 21.05
N PRO A 361 26.17 -47.70 20.03
CA PRO A 361 27.06 -48.00 18.90
C PRO A 361 27.25 -46.79 17.96
N ILE A 362 28.48 -46.56 17.51
CA ILE A 362 28.92 -45.40 16.71
C ILE A 362 28.55 -45.52 15.21
N SER A 363 27.42 -46.16 14.85
CA SER A 363 27.00 -46.20 13.44
C SER A 363 25.48 -46.19 13.23
N PRO A 364 24.97 -45.39 12.27
CA PRO A 364 23.56 -45.05 12.18
C PRO A 364 22.77 -46.10 11.39
N VAL A 365 22.47 -47.23 12.01
CA VAL A 365 21.56 -48.23 11.39
C VAL A 365 20.08 -47.84 11.55
N GLY A 366 19.77 -46.76 12.31
CA GLY A 366 18.40 -46.27 12.52
C GLY A 366 17.81 -45.40 11.40
N ALA A 367 18.60 -44.97 10.41
CA ALA A 367 18.16 -44.00 9.41
C ALA A 367 17.29 -44.58 8.27
N SER A 368 17.22 -45.90 8.10
CA SER A 368 16.55 -46.52 6.95
C SER A 368 15.01 -46.42 7.02
N ARG A 369 14.40 -46.79 8.15
CA ARG A 369 12.93 -46.77 8.31
C ARG A 369 12.34 -45.37 8.40
N ALA A 370 12.98 -44.45 9.11
CA ALA A 370 12.51 -43.06 9.20
C ALA A 370 12.58 -42.34 7.85
N ARG A 371 13.62 -42.62 7.05
CA ARG A 371 13.78 -42.04 5.72
C ARG A 371 12.82 -42.68 4.70
N GLN A 372 12.55 -43.98 4.80
CA GLN A 372 11.47 -44.64 4.03
C GLN A 372 10.11 -44.04 4.35
N ASN A 373 9.75 -43.92 5.63
CA ASN A 373 8.46 -43.36 6.06
C ASN A 373 8.31 -41.88 5.65
N SER A 374 9.39 -41.10 5.70
CA SER A 374 9.39 -39.71 5.24
C SER A 374 9.25 -39.61 3.72
N LEU A 375 9.93 -40.48 2.96
CA LEU A 375 9.84 -40.51 1.51
C LEU A 375 8.43 -40.95 1.05
N GLU A 376 7.85 -41.97 1.67
CA GLU A 376 6.47 -42.41 1.41
C GLU A 376 5.47 -41.28 1.68
N LYS A 377 5.62 -40.58 2.80
CA LYS A 377 4.77 -39.44 3.15
C LYS A 377 4.89 -38.31 2.12
N HIS A 378 6.10 -38.02 1.63
CA HIS A 378 6.30 -37.01 0.59
C HIS A 378 5.77 -37.45 -0.78
N LEU A 379 5.83 -38.73 -1.11
CA LEU A 379 5.27 -39.27 -2.35
C LEU A 379 3.73 -39.23 -2.34
N GLN A 380 3.09 -39.46 -1.19
CA GLN A 380 1.63 -39.36 -1.03
C GLN A 380 1.08 -37.95 -1.22
N HIS A 381 1.89 -36.91 -1.01
CA HIS A 381 1.48 -35.50 -1.07
C HIS A 381 2.12 -34.76 -2.25
N ARG A 382 2.71 -35.50 -3.19
CA ARG A 382 3.33 -34.91 -4.38
C ARG A 382 2.23 -34.33 -5.27
N PRO A 383 2.24 -33.02 -5.56
CA PRO A 383 1.28 -32.42 -6.48
C PRO A 383 1.41 -33.03 -7.87
N ASP A 384 0.29 -33.21 -8.54
CA ASP A 384 0.25 -33.70 -9.91
C ASP A 384 0.99 -32.72 -10.85
N PRO A 385 1.70 -33.19 -11.90
CA PRO A 385 2.37 -32.31 -12.84
C PRO A 385 1.45 -31.26 -13.47
N GLN A 386 0.15 -31.54 -13.65
CA GLN A 386 -0.83 -30.56 -14.12
C GLN A 386 -1.13 -29.49 -13.07
N ASP A 387 -1.18 -29.85 -11.78
CA ASP A 387 -1.34 -28.88 -10.69
C ASP A 387 -0.12 -27.94 -10.59
N LEU A 388 1.07 -28.48 -10.81
CA LEU A 388 2.30 -27.68 -10.88
C LEU A 388 2.32 -26.75 -12.11
N LYS A 389 1.77 -27.16 -13.25
CA LYS A 389 1.60 -26.31 -14.43
C LYS A 389 0.59 -25.19 -14.19
N HIS A 390 -0.55 -25.50 -13.59
CA HIS A 390 -1.59 -24.53 -13.23
C HIS A 390 -1.09 -23.49 -12.21
N ARG A 391 -0.17 -23.89 -11.33
CA ARG A 391 0.50 -23.01 -10.37
C ARG A 391 1.70 -22.25 -10.96
N HIS A 392 1.95 -22.36 -12.27
CA HIS A 392 3.10 -21.79 -12.97
C HIS A 392 4.48 -22.21 -12.39
N ILE A 393 4.54 -23.36 -11.72
CA ILE A 393 5.79 -23.94 -11.18
C ILE A 393 6.48 -24.78 -12.26
N LEU A 394 5.70 -25.53 -13.03
CA LEU A 394 6.16 -26.20 -14.25
C LEU A 394 5.66 -25.41 -15.46
N LEU A 395 6.53 -25.16 -16.43
CA LEU A 395 6.11 -24.52 -17.68
C LEU A 395 5.33 -25.51 -18.53
N ASP A 396 4.29 -25.04 -19.23
CA ASP A 396 3.46 -25.88 -20.08
C ASP A 396 4.13 -26.11 -21.44
N THR A 397 5.25 -26.84 -21.40
CA THR A 397 6.07 -27.16 -22.56
C THR A 397 6.41 -28.66 -22.56
N ASN A 398 6.49 -29.23 -23.76
CA ASN A 398 6.96 -30.60 -23.98
C ASN A 398 8.50 -30.71 -24.00
N ALA A 399 9.21 -29.60 -23.78
CA ALA A 399 10.67 -29.62 -23.68
C ALA A 399 11.14 -30.13 -22.32
N ALA A 400 12.22 -30.91 -22.36
CA ALA A 400 12.89 -31.39 -21.16
C ALA A 400 13.27 -30.22 -20.22
N PRO A 401 13.19 -30.37 -18.89
CA PRO A 401 13.42 -29.29 -17.92
C PRO A 401 14.70 -28.48 -18.15
N ALA A 402 15.78 -29.13 -18.59
CA ALA A 402 17.06 -28.49 -18.88
C ALA A 402 17.04 -27.54 -20.09
N LEU A 403 16.05 -27.66 -20.97
CA LEU A 403 15.91 -26.88 -22.22
C LEU A 403 14.80 -25.83 -22.16
N GLN A 404 14.03 -25.78 -21.07
CA GLN A 404 12.87 -24.90 -20.97
C GLN A 404 13.26 -23.42 -20.94
N SER A 405 14.38 -23.08 -20.27
CA SER A 405 14.91 -21.70 -20.26
C SER A 405 15.35 -21.25 -21.66
N VAL A 406 16.00 -22.15 -22.41
CA VAL A 406 16.47 -21.88 -23.78
C VAL A 406 15.29 -21.73 -24.75
N GLN A 407 14.25 -22.55 -24.60
CA GLN A 407 13.04 -22.42 -25.42
C GLN A 407 12.33 -21.08 -25.19
N LEU A 408 12.19 -20.66 -23.93
CA LEU A 408 11.57 -19.37 -23.59
C LEU A 408 12.36 -18.20 -24.18
N GLU A 409 13.69 -18.27 -24.15
CA GLU A 409 14.56 -17.25 -24.73
C GLU A 409 14.43 -17.18 -26.25
N LEU A 410 14.35 -18.33 -26.93
CA LEU A 410 14.10 -18.40 -28.38
C LEU A 410 12.72 -17.83 -28.75
N GLU A 411 11.69 -18.11 -27.97
CA GLU A 411 10.34 -17.55 -28.19
C GLU A 411 10.36 -16.02 -28.06
N ARG A 412 11.06 -15.48 -27.05
CA ARG A 412 11.23 -14.03 -26.90
C ARG A 412 11.98 -13.41 -28.08
N GLN A 413 13.03 -14.06 -28.57
CA GLN A 413 13.77 -13.61 -29.76
C GLN A 413 12.87 -13.62 -31.01
N ARG A 414 12.10 -14.68 -31.24
CA ARG A 414 11.15 -14.76 -32.37
C ARG A 414 10.11 -13.65 -32.34
N VAL A 415 9.55 -13.35 -31.17
CA VAL A 415 8.60 -12.22 -31.03
C VAL A 415 9.28 -10.90 -31.34
N THR A 416 10.53 -10.72 -30.90
CA THR A 416 11.32 -9.52 -31.15
C THR A 416 11.62 -9.35 -32.65
N ASP A 417 12.00 -10.43 -33.32
CA ASP A 417 12.26 -10.43 -34.77
C ASP A 417 10.98 -10.19 -35.57
N SER A 418 9.86 -10.80 -35.17
CA SER A 418 8.56 -10.56 -35.78
C SER A 418 8.11 -9.11 -35.60
N LEU A 419 8.32 -8.53 -34.41
CA LEU A 419 8.03 -7.13 -34.14
C LEU A 419 8.90 -6.21 -35.01
N LYS A 420 10.20 -6.50 -35.11
CA LYS A 420 11.14 -5.74 -35.93
C LYS A 420 10.73 -5.75 -37.40
N LYS A 421 10.35 -6.91 -37.94
CA LYS A 421 9.83 -7.05 -39.31
C LYS A 421 8.53 -6.27 -39.52
N GLY A 422 7.64 -6.25 -38.52
CA GLY A 422 6.41 -5.46 -38.54
C GLY A 422 6.66 -3.95 -38.49
N LEU A 423 7.70 -3.52 -37.76
CA LEU A 423 8.12 -2.12 -37.68
C LEU A 423 8.77 -1.61 -38.97
N GLU A 424 9.48 -2.48 -39.71
CA GLU A 424 10.08 -2.12 -41.01
C GLU A 424 9.05 -1.69 -42.06
N HIS A 425 7.83 -2.22 -41.99
CA HIS A 425 6.74 -1.95 -42.95
C HIS A 425 5.67 -1.02 -42.38
N ARG A 426 5.99 -0.27 -41.31
CA ARG A 426 5.04 0.61 -40.66
C ARG A 426 4.73 1.81 -41.58
N PRO A 427 3.46 2.07 -41.94
CA PRO A 427 3.08 3.24 -42.72
C PRO A 427 3.46 4.53 -42.01
N GLU A 428 3.89 5.52 -42.80
CA GLU A 428 4.21 6.85 -42.29
C GLU A 428 2.96 7.56 -41.77
N ARG A 429 3.14 8.48 -40.81
CA ARG A 429 2.01 9.20 -40.18
C ARG A 429 1.08 9.85 -41.20
N LYS A 430 1.66 10.41 -42.27
CA LYS A 430 0.93 11.05 -43.36
C LYS A 430 0.03 10.05 -44.09
N GLU A 431 0.53 8.85 -44.39
CA GLU A 431 -0.25 7.79 -45.05
C GLU A 431 -1.43 7.33 -44.17
N LEU A 432 -1.23 7.27 -42.85
CA LEU A 432 -2.29 6.93 -41.89
C LEU A 432 -3.39 8.02 -41.82
N ILE A 433 -3.01 9.29 -41.99
CA ILE A 433 -3.96 10.42 -42.07
C ILE A 433 -4.73 10.37 -43.38
N ASP A 434 -4.04 10.17 -44.50
CA ASP A 434 -4.65 10.10 -45.84
C ASP A 434 -5.63 8.91 -45.94
N ARG A 435 -5.34 7.80 -45.25
CA ARG A 435 -6.23 6.63 -45.13
C ARG A 435 -7.32 6.79 -44.07
N ASN A 436 -7.43 7.95 -43.45
CA ASN A 436 -8.43 8.29 -42.42
C ASN A 436 -8.37 7.39 -41.17
N ILE A 437 -7.20 6.80 -40.89
CA ILE A 437 -6.94 5.93 -39.73
C ILE A 437 -6.50 6.77 -38.53
N LEU A 438 -5.70 7.83 -38.78
CA LEU A 438 -5.20 8.74 -37.76
C LEU A 438 -5.75 10.15 -38.00
N PRO A 439 -6.25 10.87 -36.99
CA PRO A 439 -6.70 12.24 -37.19
C PRO A 439 -5.55 13.19 -37.52
N ASP A 440 -5.80 14.13 -38.44
CA ASP A 440 -4.88 15.24 -38.72
C ASP A 440 -4.93 16.29 -37.59
N SER A 441 -4.40 15.93 -36.43
CA SER A 441 -4.27 16.83 -35.29
C SER A 441 -2.90 16.66 -34.64
N THR A 442 -2.27 17.78 -34.29
CA THR A 442 -1.00 17.84 -33.54
C THR A 442 -1.21 17.69 -32.03
N VAL A 443 -2.47 17.61 -31.60
CA VAL A 443 -2.87 17.56 -30.19
C VAL A 443 -2.70 16.14 -29.64
N ALA A 444 -2.26 16.02 -28.38
CA ALA A 444 -2.01 14.74 -27.73
C ALA A 444 -3.30 13.86 -27.69
N PRO A 445 -3.20 12.52 -27.88
CA PRO A 445 -4.36 11.65 -28.02
C PRO A 445 -5.40 11.78 -26.90
N ALA A 446 -4.96 12.01 -25.66
CA ALA A 446 -5.82 12.13 -24.48
C ALA A 446 -6.80 13.32 -24.55
N ILE A 447 -6.47 14.38 -25.31
CA ILE A 447 -7.26 15.61 -25.37
C ILE A 447 -7.87 15.87 -26.76
N GLN A 448 -7.63 14.98 -27.72
CA GLN A 448 -8.26 15.05 -29.05
C GLN A 448 -9.79 14.94 -28.98
N GLY A 449 -10.32 14.19 -28.01
CA GLY A 449 -11.77 14.10 -27.76
C GLY A 449 -12.36 15.46 -27.38
N HIS A 450 -11.73 16.15 -26.43
CA HIS A 450 -12.18 17.47 -25.99
C HIS A 450 -12.00 18.55 -27.07
N GLN A 451 -10.96 18.46 -27.91
CA GLN A 451 -10.79 19.36 -29.06
C GLN A 451 -11.99 19.26 -30.03
N ARG A 452 -12.39 18.03 -30.40
CA ARG A 452 -13.53 17.80 -31.31
C ARG A 452 -14.85 18.30 -30.71
N GLU A 453 -15.02 18.10 -29.41
CA GLU A 453 -16.21 18.56 -28.68
C GLU A 453 -16.27 20.09 -28.68
N LEU A 454 -15.16 20.76 -28.39
CA LEU A 454 -15.06 22.22 -28.46
C LEU A 454 -15.36 22.76 -29.86
N GLU A 455 -14.77 22.17 -30.91
CA GLU A 455 -15.03 22.57 -32.30
C GLU A 455 -16.51 22.44 -32.66
N LYS A 456 -17.19 21.38 -32.17
CA LYS A 456 -18.62 21.19 -32.37
C LYS A 456 -19.43 22.28 -31.65
N HIS A 457 -19.07 22.61 -30.41
CA HIS A 457 -19.73 23.69 -29.66
C HIS A 457 -19.52 25.05 -30.31
N MET A 458 -18.29 25.37 -30.73
CA MET A 458 -18.01 26.62 -31.44
C MET A 458 -18.81 26.78 -32.74
N ARG A 459 -18.99 25.69 -33.50
CA ARG A 459 -19.85 25.70 -34.70
C ARG A 459 -21.33 25.89 -34.34
N ALA A 460 -21.80 25.24 -33.28
CA ALA A 460 -23.18 25.40 -32.80
C ALA A 460 -23.45 26.84 -32.34
N ASP A 461 -22.50 27.44 -31.61
CA ASP A 461 -22.60 28.82 -31.12
C ASP A 461 -22.57 29.80 -32.30
N SER A 462 -21.64 29.63 -33.25
CA SER A 462 -21.61 30.46 -34.47
C SER A 462 -22.88 30.33 -35.31
N LEU A 463 -23.47 29.14 -35.38
CA LEU A 463 -24.75 28.93 -36.07
C LEU A 463 -25.89 29.62 -35.33
N ASN A 464 -25.96 29.48 -34.01
CA ASN A 464 -26.97 30.13 -33.18
C ASN A 464 -26.89 31.65 -33.27
N GLU A 465 -25.69 32.23 -33.25
CA GLU A 465 -25.48 33.66 -33.43
C GLU A 465 -26.00 34.12 -34.79
N LYS A 466 -25.70 33.39 -35.87
CA LYS A 466 -26.23 33.68 -37.22
C LYS A 466 -27.75 33.53 -37.31
N ILE A 467 -28.34 32.60 -36.57
CA ILE A 467 -29.80 32.43 -36.52
C ILE A 467 -30.44 33.59 -35.75
N GLN A 468 -29.85 34.02 -34.63
CA GLN A 468 -30.37 35.14 -33.83
C GLN A 468 -30.35 36.47 -34.59
N HIS A 469 -29.31 36.68 -35.40
CA HIS A 469 -29.17 37.89 -36.23
C HIS A 469 -29.71 37.70 -37.65
N ARG A 470 -30.50 36.64 -37.88
CA ARG A 470 -31.13 36.40 -39.17
C ARG A 470 -32.14 37.53 -39.43
N PRO A 471 -32.02 38.27 -40.55
CA PRO A 471 -32.98 39.31 -40.91
C PRO A 471 -34.39 38.70 -41.05
N LYS A 472 -35.42 39.47 -40.68
CA LYS A 472 -36.81 39.02 -40.84
C LYS A 472 -37.13 38.92 -42.34
N VAL A 473 -38.10 38.08 -42.68
CA VAL A 473 -38.53 37.87 -44.08
C VAL A 473 -38.93 39.19 -44.73
N GLU A 474 -39.59 40.07 -43.99
CA GLU A 474 -39.98 41.43 -44.40
C GLU A 474 -38.77 42.28 -44.82
N ASP A 475 -37.68 42.23 -44.04
CA ASP A 475 -36.44 42.97 -44.31
C ASP A 475 -35.73 42.42 -45.56
N LEU A 476 -35.80 41.10 -45.78
CA LEU A 476 -35.25 40.43 -46.95
C LEU A 476 -36.04 40.73 -48.22
N VAL A 477 -37.37 40.88 -48.13
CA VAL A 477 -38.23 41.31 -49.24
C VAL A 477 -37.96 42.77 -49.59
N LYS A 478 -37.87 43.65 -48.58
CA LYS A 478 -37.54 45.06 -48.78
C LYS A 478 -36.13 45.25 -49.35
N GLY A 479 -35.19 44.39 -48.99
CA GLY A 479 -33.83 44.36 -49.52
C GLY A 479 -33.69 43.76 -50.92
N GLY A 480 -34.78 43.28 -51.53
CA GLY A 480 -34.78 42.67 -52.87
C GLY A 480 -34.14 41.28 -52.94
N VAL A 481 -33.83 40.67 -51.79
CA VAL A 481 -33.24 39.33 -51.68
C VAL A 481 -34.31 38.25 -51.82
N LEU A 482 -35.50 38.50 -51.27
CA LEU A 482 -36.70 37.71 -51.53
C LEU A 482 -37.67 38.54 -52.37
N LYS A 483 -38.38 37.91 -53.32
CA LYS A 483 -39.40 38.61 -54.12
C LYS A 483 -40.71 38.78 -53.34
N GLU A 484 -41.10 37.76 -52.59
CA GLU A 484 -42.34 37.68 -51.81
C GLU A 484 -42.06 36.87 -50.54
N ASP A 485 -42.91 37.00 -49.51
CA ASP A 485 -42.83 36.16 -48.32
C ASP A 485 -43.23 34.72 -48.68
N PRO A 486 -42.32 33.73 -48.59
CA PRO A 486 -42.60 32.34 -48.96
C PRO A 486 -43.63 31.64 -48.05
N THR A 487 -44.10 32.29 -46.98
CA THR A 487 -45.15 31.78 -46.07
C THR A 487 -46.51 32.46 -46.26
N SER A 488 -46.61 33.42 -47.18
CA SER A 488 -47.90 34.03 -47.52
C SER A 488 -48.84 33.01 -48.19
N PRO A 489 -50.15 33.02 -47.90
CA PRO A 489 -51.10 32.17 -48.59
C PRO A 489 -51.13 32.56 -50.06
N VAL A 490 -50.71 31.65 -50.95
CA VAL A 490 -50.83 31.85 -52.39
C VAL A 490 -52.26 31.43 -52.77
N GLU A 491 -53.08 32.37 -53.26
CA GLU A 491 -54.34 31.98 -53.93
C GLU A 491 -53.99 31.07 -55.10
N ASN A 492 -54.60 29.87 -55.18
CA ASN A 492 -54.24 28.81 -56.14
C ASN A 492 -52.84 28.17 -55.98
N ALA A 493 -52.37 27.98 -54.74
CA ALA A 493 -51.12 27.28 -54.44
C ALA A 493 -51.00 25.90 -55.11
N ASP A 494 -52.08 25.12 -55.17
CA ASP A 494 -52.08 23.77 -55.75
C ASP A 494 -51.85 23.79 -57.28
N ALA A 495 -52.47 24.73 -57.99
CA ALA A 495 -52.29 24.86 -59.43
C ALA A 495 -50.87 25.30 -59.80
N LEU A 496 -50.28 26.23 -59.02
CA LEU A 496 -48.88 26.67 -59.20
C LEU A 496 -47.86 25.59 -58.81
N TYR A 497 -48.25 24.65 -57.96
CA TYR A 497 -47.42 23.50 -57.59
C TYR A 497 -47.43 22.44 -58.69
N GLU A 498 -48.60 22.13 -59.25
CA GLU A 498 -48.72 21.24 -60.42
C GLU A 498 -47.95 21.80 -61.63
N GLU A 499 -48.11 23.09 -61.95
CA GLU A 499 -47.42 23.74 -63.07
C GLU A 499 -45.90 23.71 -62.91
N ARG A 500 -45.38 23.92 -61.69
CA ARG A 500 -43.94 23.81 -61.42
C ARG A 500 -43.41 22.39 -61.50
N ILE A 501 -44.21 21.41 -61.06
CA ILE A 501 -43.86 20.00 -61.19
C ILE A 501 -43.80 19.61 -62.68
N GLU A 502 -44.79 20.00 -63.48
CA GLU A 502 -44.78 19.75 -64.92
C GLU A 502 -43.60 20.44 -65.61
N GLU A 503 -43.26 21.68 -65.25
CA GLU A 503 -42.04 22.33 -65.77
C GLU A 503 -40.75 21.60 -65.37
N GLU A 504 -40.66 21.06 -64.14
CA GLU A 504 -39.48 20.34 -63.68
C GLU A 504 -39.36 18.96 -64.35
N TYR A 505 -40.47 18.27 -64.58
CA TYR A 505 -40.50 17.04 -65.38
C TYR A 505 -40.16 17.33 -66.84
N ALA A 506 -40.70 18.40 -67.45
CA ALA A 506 -40.38 18.80 -68.81
C ALA A 506 -38.88 19.15 -68.99
N LYS A 507 -38.25 19.79 -67.99
CA LYS A 507 -36.79 20.04 -68.00
C LYS A 507 -35.95 18.77 -67.86
N ARG A 508 -36.46 17.75 -67.17
CA ARG A 508 -35.77 16.47 -66.98
C ARG A 508 -35.93 15.52 -68.17
N GLU A 509 -37.06 15.59 -68.88
CA GLU A 509 -37.34 14.73 -70.04
C GLU A 509 -37.05 15.39 -71.39
N GLY A 510 -36.85 16.71 -71.44
CA GLY A 510 -36.56 17.48 -72.66
C GLY A 510 -35.08 17.78 -72.96
N GLY A 511 -34.13 17.10 -72.29
CA GLY A 511 -32.69 17.33 -72.44
C GLY A 511 -31.92 16.10 -72.90
N ALA A 512 -32.26 15.59 -74.09
CA ALA A 512 -31.35 14.82 -74.94
C ALA A 512 -30.64 15.78 -75.90
#